data_AF-A0A1F6V4J9-F1
#
_entry.id   AF-A0A1F6V4J9-F1
#
_cell.length_a   1.000
_cell.length_b   1.000
_cell.length_c   1.000
_cell.angle_alpha   90.00
_cell.angle_beta   90.00
_cell.angle_gamma   90.00
#
_symmetry.space_group_name_H-M   'P 1'
#
loop_
_entity.id
_entity.type
_entity.pdbx_description
1 polymer ?
#
loop_
_entity_poly.entity_id
_entity_poly.type
_entity_poly.pdbx_seq_one_letter_code
_entity_poly.pdbx_strand_id
1 'polypeptide(L)' 'MKTKKENLKGMKKSELEKKLAILRENARVIKFKAEGSKSKNVKEFSTLKKDIARILTEINKKNE' A
#
# COMPACT_ATOMS: atom_id res chain seq x y z
N MET A 1 -15.76 -3.91 -7.98
CA MET A 1 -16.02 -3.50 -6.59
C MET A 1 -15.23 -2.24 -6.29
N LYS A 2 -15.95 -1.16 -5.95
CA LYS A 2 -15.47 0.21 -5.81
C LYS A 2 -15.47 0.57 -4.32
N THR A 3 -14.57 0.02 -3.52
CA THR A 3 -14.56 0.25 -2.07
C THR A 3 -13.16 0.18 -1.48
N LYS A 4 -12.49 1.34 -1.47
CA LYS A 4 -11.71 1.89 -0.34
C LYS A 4 -10.91 3.09 -0.86
N LYS A 5 -11.61 4.22 -1.03
CA LYS A 5 -10.97 5.50 -0.70
C LYS A 5 -10.92 5.51 0.83
N GLU A 6 -9.99 4.79 1.44
CA GLU A 6 -9.66 5.07 2.83
C GLU A 6 -9.32 6.56 2.87
N ASN A 7 -9.97 7.32 3.76
CA ASN A 7 -9.82 8.76 3.86
C ASN A 7 -8.41 9.10 4.36
N LEU A 8 -7.41 8.98 3.48
CA LEU A 8 -6.00 9.27 3.76
C LEU A 8 -5.78 10.75 4.10
N LYS A 9 -6.68 11.63 3.65
CA LYS A 9 -6.66 13.07 3.93
C LYS A 9 -6.74 13.42 5.42
N GLY A 10 -7.51 12.66 6.21
CA GLY A 10 -7.75 12.94 7.63
C GLY A 10 -6.72 12.33 8.59
N MET A 11 -5.84 11.45 8.11
CA MET A 11 -4.94 10.69 8.97
C MET A 11 -3.71 11.51 9.40
N LYS A 12 -3.25 11.30 10.64
CA LYS A 12 -1.97 11.85 11.12
C LYS A 12 -0.82 11.25 10.33
N LYS A 13 0.22 12.05 10.09
CA LYS A 13 1.44 11.66 9.34
C LYS A 13 2.05 10.37 9.87
N SER A 14 2.13 10.23 11.20
CA SER A 14 2.62 9.03 11.88
C SER A 14 1.80 7.76 11.59
N GLU A 15 0.49 7.90 11.36
CA GLU A 15 -0.38 6.77 11.03
C GLU A 15 -0.23 6.34 9.56
N LEU A 16 0.03 7.30 8.66
CA LEU A 16 0.35 7.04 7.26
C LEU A 16 1.68 6.31 7.12
N GLU A 17 2.69 6.66 7.92
CA GLU A 17 3.99 5.98 7.94
C GLU A 17 3.87 4.54 8.45
N LYS A 18 3.06 4.29 9.48
CA LYS A 18 2.77 2.92 9.94
C LYS A 18 2.07 2.09 8.87
N LYS A 19 1.06 2.66 8.19
CA LYS A 19 0.40 1.98 7.06
C LYS A 19 1.37 1.71 5.91
N LEU A 20 2.27 2.64 5.60
CA LEU A 20 3.30 2.45 4.58
C LEU A 20 4.23 1.27 4.90
N ALA A 21 4.66 1.14 6.15
CA ALA A 21 5.50 0.02 6.59
C ALA A 21 4.80 -1.33 6.40
N ILE A 22 3.54 -1.43 6.84
CA ILE A 22 2.73 -2.65 6.71
C ILE A 22 2.52 -3.02 5.23
N LEU A 23 2.20 -2.05 4.38
CA LEU A 23 2.00 -2.31 2.94
C LEU A 23 3.28 -2.73 2.23
N ARG A 24 4.43 -2.18 2.62
CA ARG A 24 5.74 -2.60 2.10
C ARG A 24 6.09 -4.04 2.51
N GLU A 25 5.79 -4.41 3.75
CA GLU A 25 5.98 -5.78 4.23
C GLU A 25 5.08 -6.77 3.48
N ASN A 26 3.80 -6.43 3.30
CA ASN A 26 2.87 -7.23 2.50
C ASN A 26 3.35 -7.39 1.06
N ALA A 27 3.86 -6.32 0.44
CA ALA A 27 4.42 -6.39 -0.90
C ALA A 27 5.63 -7.33 -0.98
N ARG A 28 6.49 -7.33 0.05
CA ARG A 28 7.63 -8.26 0.17
C ARG A 28 7.14 -9.70 0.30
N VAL A 29 6.22 -9.97 1.21
CA VAL A 29 5.66 -11.32 1.43
C VAL A 29 5.01 -11.86 0.16
N ILE A 30 4.26 -11.03 -0.57
CA ILE A 30 3.66 -11.42 -1.85
C ILE A 30 4.73 -11.70 -2.90
N LYS A 31 5.80 -10.90 -2.98
CA LYS A 31 6.92 -11.17 -3.89
C LYS A 31 7.56 -12.52 -3.59
N PHE A 32 7.86 -12.82 -2.32
CA PHE A 32 8.40 -14.12 -1.90
C PHE A 32 7.44 -15.27 -2.20
N LYS A 33 6.14 -15.11 -1.93
CA LYS A 33 5.11 -16.13 -2.23
C LYS A 33 4.92 -16.35 -3.73
N ALA A 34 5.09 -15.30 -4.54
CA ALA A 34 4.99 -15.37 -6.00
C ALA A 34 6.18 -16.14 -6.60
N GLU A 35 7.40 -15.89 -6.12
CA GLU A 35 8.61 -16.62 -6.56
C GLU A 35 8.52 -18.13 -6.23
N GLY A 36 7.94 -18.46 -5.06
CA GLY A 36 7.65 -19.84 -4.67
C GLY A 36 6.50 -20.52 -5.42
N SER A 37 5.98 -19.94 -6.50
CA SER A 37 4.90 -20.46 -7.35
C SER A 37 3.56 -20.76 -6.64
N LYS A 38 3.40 -20.37 -5.37
CA LYS A 38 2.19 -20.63 -4.56
C LYS A 38 1.08 -19.62 -4.75
N SER A 39 1.34 -18.44 -5.32
CA SER A 39 0.31 -17.40 -5.46
C SER A 39 0.29 -16.81 -6.86
N LYS A 40 -0.80 -17.10 -7.60
CA LYS A 40 -1.12 -16.51 -8.91
C LYS A 40 -1.77 -15.12 -8.81
N ASN A 41 -1.80 -14.51 -7.62
CA ASN A 41 -2.56 -13.28 -7.35
C ASN A 41 -1.80 -12.00 -7.79
N VAL A 42 -1.47 -11.91 -9.07
CA VAL A 42 -0.77 -10.77 -9.70
C VAL A 42 -1.52 -9.45 -9.52
N LYS A 43 -2.85 -9.52 -9.43
CA LYS A 43 -3.73 -8.35 -9.24
C LYS A 43 -3.54 -7.69 -7.88
N GLU A 44 -3.34 -8.48 -6.81
CA GLU A 44 -3.12 -7.94 -5.46
C GLU A 44 -1.83 -7.14 -5.35
N PHE A 45 -0.77 -7.59 -6.02
CA PHE A 45 0.50 -6.86 -6.04
C PHE A 45 0.37 -5.50 -6.73
N SER A 46 -0.40 -5.44 -7.82
CA SER A 46 -0.68 -4.18 -8.54
C SER A 46 -1.51 -3.22 -7.69
N THR A 47 -2.51 -3.71 -6.95
CA THR A 47 -3.31 -2.87 -6.03
C THR A 47 -2.48 -2.34 -4.87
N LEU A 48 -1.64 -3.18 -4.26
CA LEU A 48 -0.74 -2.77 -3.18
C LEU A 48 0.22 -1.66 -3.60
N LYS A 49 0.81 -1.76 -4.80
CA LYS A 49 1.67 -0.69 -5.35
C LYS A 49 0.91 0.64 -5.48
N LYS A 50 -0.35 0.60 -5.93
CA LYS A 50 -1.20 1.79 -6.07
C LYS A 50 -1.54 2.41 -4.71
N ASP A 51 -1.78 1.58 -3.69
CA ASP A 51 -2.06 2.08 -2.33
C ASP A 51 -0.82 2.69 -1.68
N ILE A 52 0.37 2.10 -1.87
CA ILE A 52 1.65 2.70 -1.46
C ILE A 52 1.84 4.07 -2.13
N ALA A 53 1.60 4.16 -3.44
CA ALA A 53 1.75 5.42 -4.18
C ALA A 53 0.78 6.50 -3.69
N ARG A 54 -0.47 6.14 -3.35
CA ARG A 54 -1.44 7.08 -2.79
C ARG A 54 -1.01 7.61 -1.42
N ILE A 55 -0.52 6.73 -0.54
CA ILE A 55 -0.02 7.15 0.78
C ILE A 55 1.16 8.11 0.65
N LEU A 56 2.14 7.78 -0.20
CA LEU A 56 3.28 8.66 -0.46
C LEU A 56 2.85 10.02 -1.02
N THR A 57 1.86 10.03 -1.92
CA THR A 57 1.30 11.27 -2.48
C THR A 57 0.67 12.14 -1.40
N GLU A 58 -0.10 11.55 -0.50
CA GLU A 58 -0.76 12.29 0.60
C GLU A 58 0.23 12.76 1.66
N ILE A 59 1.30 11.99 1.93
CA ILE A 59 2.41 12.45 2.77
C ILE A 59 3.08 13.67 2.15
N ASN A 60 3.35 13.64 0.84
CA ASN A 60 4.00 14.75 0.15
C ASN A 60 3.12 16.01 0.16
N LYS A 61 1.82 15.87 -0.13
CA LYS A 61 0.85 16.98 -0.06
C LYS A 61 0.68 17.61 1.33
N LYS A 62 1.06 16.92 2.40
CA LYS A 62 1.04 17.46 3.78
C LYS A 62 2.36 18.14 4.17
N ASN A 63 3.40 17.98 3.36
CA ASN A 63 4.73 18.56 3.60
C ASN A 63 4.95 19.88 2.84
N GLU A 64 4.11 20.18 1.85
CA GLU A 64 4.11 21.41 1.04
C GLU A 64 3.04 22.36 1.55
#